data_AF-A0A415DC34-F1
#
_entry.id   AF-A0A415DC34-F1
#
_cell.length_a   1.000
_cell.length_b   1.000
_cell.length_c   1.000
_cell.angle_alpha   90.00
_cell.angle_beta   90.00
_cell.angle_gamma   90.00
#
_symmetry.space_group_name_H-M   'P 1'
#
loop_
_entity.id
_entity.type
_entity.pdbx_description
1 polymer ?
#
loop_
_entity_poly.entity_id
_entity_poly.type
_entity_poly.pdbx_seq_one_letter_code
_entity_poly.pdbx_strand_id
1 'polypeptide(L)' 'MLSSEDLERFYFQYQTEAVPLGMSVQTFCLRNNVPYNIFHKWYKDTRKKIVEVQVDGVPSGPPS' A
#
# COMPACT_ATOMS: atom_id res chain seq x y z
N MET A 1 8.64 -16.89 -8.96
CA MET A 1 9.34 -15.83 -8.20
C MET A 1 8.30 -14.77 -7.89
N LEU A 2 8.25 -14.25 -6.66
CA LEU A 2 7.33 -13.15 -6.34
C LEU A 2 7.72 -11.94 -7.20
N SER A 3 6.87 -11.57 -8.15
CA SER A 3 7.11 -10.43 -9.05
C SER A 3 6.56 -9.14 -8.42
N SER A 4 6.99 -7.98 -8.90
CA SER A 4 6.43 -6.70 -8.45
C SER A 4 4.90 -6.65 -8.59
N GLU A 5 4.36 -7.25 -9.65
CA GLU A 5 2.92 -7.34 -9.89
C GLU A 5 2.18 -8.20 -8.85
N ASP A 6 2.81 -9.27 -8.36
CA ASP A 6 2.26 -10.10 -7.28
C ASP A 6 2.18 -9.29 -5.97
N LEU A 7 3.19 -8.46 -5.71
CA LEU A 7 3.25 -7.58 -4.53
C LEU A 7 2.24 -6.44 -4.61
N GLU A 8 1.99 -5.89 -5.81
CA GLU A 8 0.93 -4.91 -6.03
C GLU A 8 -0.45 -5.48 -5.74
N ARG A 9 -0.76 -6.67 -6.27
CA ARG A 9 -2.03 -7.36 -6.00
C ARG A 9 -2.16 -7.69 -4.52
N PHE A 10 -1.08 -8.17 -3.89
CA PHE A 10 -1.04 -8.45 -2.46
C PHE A 10 -1.29 -7.20 -1.61
N TYR A 11 -0.72 -6.05 -2.00
CA TYR A 11 -0.94 -4.78 -1.31
C TYR A 11 -2.38 -4.29 -1.47
N PHE A 12 -2.96 -4.39 -2.66
CA PHE A 12 -4.35 -4.05 -2.90
C PHE A 12 -5.28 -4.90 -2.02
N GLN A 13 -5.00 -6.19 -1.94
CA GLN A 13 -5.76 -7.14 -1.13
C GLN A 13 -5.61 -6.88 0.38
N TYR A 14 -4.41 -6.50 0.83
CA TYR A 14 -4.18 -5.98 2.18
C TYR A 14 -5.06 -4.74 2.45
N GLN A 15 -5.14 -3.80 1.51
CA GLN A 15 -5.96 -2.59 1.68
C GLN A 15 -7.47 -2.88 1.75
N THR A 16 -7.97 -3.88 1.03
CA THR A 16 -9.40 -4.19 0.99
C THR A 16 -9.85 -5.15 2.09
N GLU A 17 -9.01 -6.10 2.51
CA GLU A 17 -9.39 -7.13 3.47
C GLU A 17 -8.81 -6.89 4.86
N ALA A 18 -7.53 -6.51 4.97
CA ALA A 18 -6.83 -6.43 6.24
C ALA A 18 -6.98 -5.07 6.93
N VAL A 19 -6.95 -3.97 6.17
CA VAL A 19 -7.15 -2.61 6.70
C VAL A 19 -8.50 -2.42 7.40
N PRO A 20 -9.67 -2.82 6.84
CA PRO A 20 -10.94 -2.68 7.55
C PRO A 20 -11.04 -3.57 8.80
N LEU A 21 -10.25 -4.65 8.86
CA LEU A 21 -10.14 -5.51 10.03
C LEU A 21 -9.12 -5.00 11.07
N GLY A 22 -8.43 -3.88 10.81
CA GLY A 22 -7.36 -3.37 11.66
C GLY A 22 -6.13 -4.28 11.73
N MET A 23 -5.97 -5.17 10.76
CA MET A 23 -4.87 -6.14 10.73
C MET A 23 -3.59 -5.47 10.23
N SER A 24 -2.48 -5.73 10.94
CA SER A 24 -1.17 -5.25 10.52
C SER A 24 -0.68 -5.99 9.26
N VAL A 25 0.07 -5.30 8.41
CA VAL A 25 0.65 -5.92 7.21
C VAL A 25 1.56 -7.10 7.54
N GLN A 26 2.23 -7.07 8.70
CA GLN A 26 3.07 -8.18 9.17
C GLN A 26 2.23 -9.43 9.45
N THR A 27 1.08 -9.27 10.12
CA THR A 27 0.13 -10.37 10.35
C THR A 27 -0.42 -10.92 9.03
N PHE A 28 -0.73 -10.03 8.08
CA PHE A 28 -1.24 -10.43 6.77
C PHE A 28 -0.18 -11.17 5.94
N CYS A 29 1.08 -10.73 5.98
CA CYS A 29 2.22 -11.43 5.38
C CYS A 29 2.39 -12.84 5.95
N LEU A 30 2.33 -12.98 7.28
CA LEU A 30 2.40 -14.30 7.94
C LEU A 30 1.26 -15.22 7.49
N ARG A 31 0.04 -14.70 7.42
CA ARG A 31 -1.15 -15.47 7.01
C ARG A 31 -1.06 -15.97 5.56
N ASN A 32 -0.47 -15.17 4.68
CA ASN A 32 -0.35 -15.48 3.26
C ASN A 32 1.01 -16.11 2.88
N ASN A 33 1.85 -16.48 3.86
CA ASN A 33 3.20 -17.01 3.64
C ASN A 33 4.08 -16.09 2.77
N VAL A 34 3.84 -14.78 2.84
CA VAL A 34 4.65 -13.78 2.13
C VAL A 34 5.80 -13.37 3.05
N PRO A 35 7.06 -13.51 2.62
CA PRO A 35 8.20 -13.09 3.42
C PRO A 35 8.20 -11.56 3.56
N TYR A 36 8.05 -11.09 4.80
CA TYR A 36 7.94 -9.67 5.14
C TYR A 36 9.10 -8.82 4.58
N ASN A 37 10.31 -9.36 4.53
CA ASN A 37 11.49 -8.64 4.04
C ASN A 37 11.36 -8.22 2.55
N ILE A 38 10.73 -9.07 1.73
CA ILE A 38 10.50 -8.78 0.31
C ILE A 38 9.44 -7.68 0.18
N PHE A 39 8.31 -7.85 0.89
CA PHE A 39 7.24 -6.86 0.89
C PHE A 39 7.72 -5.50 1.40
N HIS A 40 8.50 -5.46 2.48
CA HIS A 40 9.05 -4.23 3.04
C HIS A 40 10.00 -3.52 2.07
N LYS A 41 10.86 -4.28 1.35
CA LYS A 41 11.73 -3.71 0.32
C LYS A 41 10.92 -3.12 -0.84
N TRP A 42 9.92 -3.86 -1.33
CA TRP A 42 9.03 -3.39 -2.39
C TRP A 42 8.21 -2.17 -1.95
N TYR A 43 7.62 -2.19 -0.76
CA TYR A 43 6.83 -1.08 -0.22
C TYR A 43 7.65 0.21 -0.13
N LYS A 44 8.92 0.14 0.31
CA LYS A 44 9.80 1.31 0.32
C LYS A 44 10.18 1.78 -1.08
N ASP A 45 10.39 0.87 -2.03
CA ASP A 45 10.68 1.22 -3.44
C ASP A 45 9.46 1.89 -4.10
N THR A 46 8.28 1.32 -3.90
CA THR A 46 7.00 1.82 -4.39
C THR A 46 6.63 3.16 -3.75
N ARG A 47 6.77 3.32 -2.42
CA ARG A 47 6.55 4.61 -1.74
C ARG A 47 7.56 5.69 -2.11
N LYS A 48 8.77 5.33 -2.57
CA LYS A 48 9.74 6.30 -3.11
C LYS A 48 9.41 6.69 -4.56
N LYS A 49 8.84 5.79 -5.34
CA LYS A 49 8.38 6.07 -6.72
C LYS A 49 7.07 6.86 -6.74
N ILE A 50 6.16 6.56 -5.82
CA ILE A 50 5.00 7.40 -5.53
C ILE A 50 5.54 8.62 -4.79
N VAL A 51 6.13 9.56 -5.53
CA VAL A 51 6.27 10.94 -5.08
C VAL A 51 4.90 11.33 -4.52
N GLU A 52 4.84 11.77 -3.27
CA GLU A 52 3.65 12.41 -2.74
C GLU A 52 3.33 13.57 -3.67
N VAL A 53 2.37 13.36 -4.58
CA VAL A 53 1.76 14.47 -5.32
C VAL A 53 1.08 15.29 -4.25
N GLN A 54 1.75 16.35 -3.79
CA GLN A 54 1.09 17.47 -3.16
C GLN A 54 0.13 18.00 -4.22
N VAL A 55 -1.15 17.67 -4.06
CA VAL A 55 -2.22 18.27 -4.85
C VAL A 55 -2.37 19.69 -4.33
N ASP A 56 -1.66 20.63 -4.94
CA ASP A 56 -1.87 22.07 -4.73
C ASP A 56 -3.18 22.45 -5.45
N GLY A 57 -4.29 22.22 -4.77
CA GLY A 57 -5.61 22.29 -5.39
C GLY A 57 -6.74 21.99 -4.42
N VAL A 58 -6.72 22.61 -3.23
CA VAL A 58 -7.95 22.76 -2.45
C VAL A 58 -8.93 23.56 -3.33
N PRO A 59 -10.14 23.05 -3.62
CA PRO A 59 -11.16 23.87 -4.25
C PRO A 59 -11.48 25.00 -3.27
N SER A 60 -11.09 26.22 -3.61
CA SER A 60 -11.56 27.43 -2.96
C SER A 60 -13.09 27.33 -2.86
N GLY A 61 -13.60 27.42 -1.62
CA GLY A 61 -15.00 27.18 -1.29
C GLY A 61 -15.99 27.98 -2.14
N PRO A 62 -17.28 27.60 -2.12
CA PRO A 62 -18.27 28.12 -3.04
C PRO A 62 -18.39 29.65 -2.91
N PRO A 63 -18.49 30.39 -4.03
CA PRO A 63 -18.69 31.83 -4.00
C PRO A 63 -20.04 32.15 -3.34
N SER A 64 -20.02 33.10 -2.41
CA SER A 64 -21.18 33.67 -1.73
C SER A 64 -22.07 34.47 -2.66
#